data_AF-A0A4R4M1C2-F1
#
_entry.id   AF-A0A4R4M1C2-F1
#
_cell.length_a   1.000
_cell.length_b   1.000
_cell.length_c   1.000
_cell.angle_alpha   90.00
_cell.angle_beta   90.00
_cell.angle_gamma   90.00
#
_symmetry.space_group_name_H-M   'P 1'
#
loop_
_entity.id
_entity.type
_entity.pdbx_description
1 polymer ?
#
loop_
_entity_poly.entity_id
_entity_poly.type
_entity_poly.pdbx_seq_one_letter_code
_entity_poly.pdbx_strand_id
1 'polypeptide(L)'
;MTHTQAPCLPTGGPPARAALRWVEECLGKGAEVRAVRPLPGGMAHTNHALRVESGSGSTHELVLRRWTSREPAPGQSRYSATAFSPEREIAALALLAGCEIPTP
;
A
#
# COMPACT_ATOMS: atom_id res chain seq x y z
N MET A 1 28.77 14.83 18.75
CA MET A 1 27.79 14.88 17.64
C MET A 1 26.48 14.32 18.16
N THR A 2 25.45 15.14 18.27
CA THR A 2 24.14 14.72 18.79
C THR A 2 23.36 14.11 17.64
N HIS A 3 23.15 12.79 17.65
CA HIS A 3 22.37 12.10 16.63
C HIS A 3 20.88 12.37 16.91
N THR A 4 20.29 13.35 16.23
CA THR A 4 18.84 13.56 16.25
C THR A 4 18.18 12.33 15.63
N GLN A 5 17.60 11.48 16.48
CA GLN A 5 16.83 10.33 16.03
C GLN A 5 15.59 10.85 15.31
N ALA A 6 15.44 10.49 14.02
CA ALA A 6 14.23 10.80 13.28
C ALA A 6 13.03 10.13 13.99
N PRO A 7 11.90 10.82 14.17
CA PRO A 7 10.73 10.23 14.80
C PRO A 7 10.27 9.00 14.01
N CYS A 8 10.18 7.85 14.68
CA CYS A 8 9.61 6.63 14.12
C CYS A 8 8.13 6.86 13.85
N LEU A 9 7.77 7.06 12.57
CA LEU A 9 6.38 7.18 12.17
C LEU A 9 5.66 5.84 12.41
N PRO A 10 4.41 5.87 12.90
CA PRO A 10 3.66 4.65 13.15
C PRO A 10 3.48 3.86 11.86
N THR A 11 3.72 2.56 11.95
CA THR A 11 3.37 1.58 10.93
C THR A 11 2.05 0.94 11.33
N GLY A 12 1.07 0.89 10.44
CA GLY A 12 -0.18 0.17 10.71
C GLY A 12 0.05 -1.34 10.89
N GLY A 13 -0.96 -2.04 11.41
CA GLY A 13 -0.88 -3.48 11.67
C GLY A 13 -0.60 -4.31 10.40
N PRO A 14 -0.27 -5.61 10.55
CA PRO A 14 0.02 -6.48 9.41
C PRO A 14 -1.19 -6.64 8.48
N PRO A 15 -0.98 -6.96 7.18
CA PRO A 15 -2.07 -7.30 6.27
C PRO A 15 -2.79 -8.58 6.72
N ALA A 16 -4.11 -8.62 6.58
CA ALA A 16 -4.88 -9.84 6.81
C ALA A 16 -4.53 -10.91 5.78
N ARG A 17 -4.61 -12.19 6.15
CA ARG A 17 -4.33 -13.31 5.22
C ARG A 17 -5.15 -13.26 3.94
N ALA A 18 -6.41 -12.81 4.02
CA ALA A 18 -7.26 -12.64 2.84
C ALA A 18 -6.69 -11.62 1.85
N ALA A 19 -6.08 -10.54 2.34
CA ALA A 19 -5.44 -9.54 1.48
C ALA A 19 -4.18 -10.09 0.80
N LEU A 20 -3.40 -10.92 1.50
CA LEU A 20 -2.22 -11.57 0.91
C LEU A 20 -2.61 -12.58 -0.18
N ARG A 21 -3.66 -13.39 0.06
CA ARG A 21 -4.19 -14.30 -0.96
C ARG A 21 -4.70 -13.57 -2.19
N TRP A 22 -5.39 -12.44 -1.99
CA TRP A 22 -5.82 -11.60 -3.11
C TRP A 22 -4.63 -11.11 -3.96
N VAL A 23 -3.50 -10.74 -3.33
CA VAL A 23 -2.28 -10.37 -4.07
C VAL A 23 -1.73 -11.54 -4.90
N GLU A 24 -1.71 -12.75 -4.33
CA GLU A 24 -1.27 -13.96 -5.04
C GLU A 24 -2.20 -14.26 -6.24
N GLU A 25 -3.51 -14.16 -6.04
CA GLU A 25 -4.52 -14.34 -7.09
C GLU A 25 -4.33 -13.34 -8.25
N CYS A 26 -3.97 -12.08 -7.95
CA CYS A 26 -3.68 -11.06 -8.96
C CYS A 26 -2.46 -11.39 -9.83
N LEU A 27 -1.46 -12.09 -9.30
CA LEU A 27 -0.25 -12.50 -10.04
C LEU A 27 -0.38 -13.87 -10.70
N GLY A 28 -1.47 -14.59 -10.43
CA GLY A 28 -1.83 -15.84 -11.06
C GLY A 28 -1.38 -17.09 -10.32
N LYS A 29 -1.67 -18.26 -10.91
CA LYS A 29 -1.45 -19.57 -10.27
C LYS A 29 0.02 -19.77 -9.90
N GLY A 30 0.25 -20.19 -8.66
CA GLY A 30 1.58 -20.48 -8.14
C GLY A 30 2.35 -19.25 -7.66
N ALA A 31 1.73 -18.07 -7.66
CA ALA A 31 2.30 -16.91 -6.99
C ALA A 31 2.22 -17.06 -5.46
N GLU A 32 3.27 -16.64 -4.76
CA GLU A 32 3.37 -16.73 -3.30
C GLU A 32 4.05 -15.49 -2.71
N VAL A 33 3.44 -14.89 -1.68
CA VAL A 33 4.06 -13.77 -0.96
C VAL A 33 5.18 -14.29 -0.07
N ARG A 34 6.43 -13.96 -0.42
CA ARG A 34 7.65 -14.39 0.30
C ARG A 34 8.03 -13.47 1.44
N ALA A 35 7.74 -12.17 1.31
CA ALA A 35 8.08 -11.20 2.33
C ALA A 35 7.05 -10.07 2.42
N VAL A 36 6.83 -9.59 3.65
CA VAL A 36 5.98 -8.45 3.96
C VAL A 36 6.76 -7.52 4.88
N ARG A 37 6.95 -6.27 4.47
CA ARG A 37 7.64 -5.25 5.27
C ARG A 37 6.76 -4.00 5.40
N PRO A 38 6.45 -3.54 6.62
CA PRO A 38 5.70 -2.31 6.80
C PRO A 38 6.50 -1.11 6.28
N LEU A 39 5.80 -0.15 5.67
CA LEU A 39 6.36 1.12 5.23
C LEU A 39 5.80 2.25 6.11
N PRO A 40 6.65 3.02 6.80
CA PRO A 40 6.22 4.13 7.64
C PRO A 40 5.66 5.30 6.80
N GLY A 41 4.87 6.17 7.44
CA GLY A 41 4.52 7.48 6.89
C GLY A 41 3.08 7.68 6.38
N GLY A 42 2.19 6.72 6.60
CA GLY A 42 0.77 6.89 6.28
C GLY A 42 -0.05 7.33 7.48
N MET A 43 -0.75 8.47 7.38
CA MET A 43 -1.71 8.93 8.40
C MET A 43 -3.14 8.45 8.14
N ALA A 44 -3.52 8.31 6.86
CA ALA A 44 -4.85 7.89 6.41
C ALA A 44 -4.87 6.48 5.79
N HIS A 45 -3.70 5.89 5.59
CA HIS A 45 -3.51 4.58 4.98
C HIS A 45 -2.26 3.93 5.56
N THR A 46 -2.14 2.62 5.38
CA THR A 46 -0.93 1.86 5.74
C THR A 46 -0.37 1.21 4.49
N ASN A 47 0.94 1.35 4.30
CA ASN A 47 1.67 0.76 3.18
C ASN A 47 2.51 -0.42 3.63
N HIS A 48 2.60 -1.44 2.80
CA HIS A 48 3.50 -2.58 2.97
C HIS A 48 4.24 -2.83 1.67
N ALA A 49 5.55 -2.99 1.74
CA ALA A 49 6.32 -3.57 0.64
C ALA A 49 6.14 -5.09 0.67
N LEU A 50 5.76 -5.67 -0.45
CA LEU A 50 5.62 -7.11 -0.66
C LEU A 50 6.67 -7.58 -1.64
N ARG A 51 7.26 -8.75 -1.36
CA ARG A 51 7.99 -9.52 -2.36
C ARG A 51 7.17 -10.75 -2.68
N VAL A 52 6.81 -10.92 -3.95
CA VAL A 52 6.01 -12.04 -4.42
C VAL A 52 6.79 -12.79 -5.48
N GLU A 53 6.89 -14.10 -5.34
CA GLU A 53 7.44 -14.96 -6.40
C GLU A 53 6.27 -15.53 -7.19
N SER A 54 6.30 -15.38 -8.51
CA SER A 54 5.31 -15.96 -9.43
C SER A 54 5.57 -17.46 -9.65
N GLY A 55 4.57 -18.18 -10.16
CA GLY A 55 4.71 -19.59 -10.51
C GLY A 55 5.75 -19.88 -11.61
N SER A 56 6.15 -18.87 -12.39
CA SER A 56 7.26 -18.94 -13.36
C SER A 56 8.64 -18.66 -12.74
N GLY A 57 8.71 -18.36 -11.45
CA GLY A 57 9.95 -18.02 -10.73
C GLY A 57 10.37 -16.56 -10.83
N SER A 58 9.56 -15.68 -11.42
CA SER A 58 9.83 -14.24 -11.47
C SER A 58 9.47 -13.58 -10.14
N THR A 59 10.33 -12.68 -9.66
CA THR A 59 10.10 -11.92 -8.42
C THR A 59 9.48 -10.56 -8.73
N HIS A 60 8.38 -10.24 -8.06
CA HIS A 60 7.69 -8.96 -8.12
C HIS A 60 7.86 -8.22 -6.79
N GLU A 61 8.27 -6.96 -6.86
CA GLU A 61 8.25 -6.05 -5.72
C GLU A 61 7.02 -5.14 -5.84
N LEU A 62 6.11 -5.23 -4.86
CA LEU A 62 4.83 -4.53 -4.88
C LEU A 62 4.67 -3.67 -3.64
N VAL A 63 3.84 -2.64 -3.74
CA VAL A 63 3.36 -1.88 -2.58
C VAL A 63 1.89 -2.17 -2.37
N LEU A 64 1.54 -2.78 -1.25
CA LEU A 64 0.18 -2.95 -0.78
C LEU A 64 -0.22 -1.77 0.10
N ARG A 65 -1.03 -0.88 -0.45
CA ARG A 65 -1.69 0.21 0.29
C ARG A 65 -3.01 -0.29 0.86
N ARG A 66 -3.31 0.03 2.12
CA ARG A 66 -4.56 -0.33 2.80
C ARG A 66 -5.13 0.89 3.50
N TRP A 67 -6.43 1.11 3.37
CA TRP A 67 -7.12 2.26 3.94
C TRP A 67 -7.52 1.89 5.35
N THR A 68 -6.83 2.45 6.33
CA THR A 68 -7.19 2.27 7.73
C THR A 68 -8.29 3.26 8.02
N SER A 69 -9.55 2.79 7.97
CA SER A 69 -10.67 3.60 8.43
C SER A 69 -10.44 3.94 9.90
N ARG A 70 -9.90 5.12 10.17
CA ARG A 70 -9.97 5.70 11.50
C ARG A 70 -11.44 6.04 11.68
N GLU A 71 -12.10 5.39 12.65
CA GLU A 71 -13.42 5.85 13.10
C GLU A 71 -13.31 7.35 13.37
N PRO A 72 -14.11 8.20 12.71
CA PRO A 72 -13.97 9.64 12.86
C PRO A 72 -14.24 9.98 14.32
N ALA A 73 -13.29 10.66 14.97
CA ALA A 73 -13.55 11.23 16.29
C ALA A 73 -14.74 12.21 16.18
N PRO A 74 -15.59 12.34 17.21
CA PRO A 74 -16.70 13.29 17.19
C PRO A 74 -16.17 14.69 16.85
N GLY A 75 -16.66 15.29 15.75
CA GLY A 75 -16.25 16.63 15.30
C GLY A 75 -15.15 16.67 14.23
N GLN A 76 -14.55 15.54 13.84
CA GLN A 76 -13.71 15.49 12.64
C GLN A 76 -14.60 15.32 11.41
N SER A 77 -14.54 16.31 10.50
CA SER A 77 -15.24 16.27 9.22
C SER A 77 -15.02 14.92 8.55
N ARG A 78 -16.11 14.33 8.07
CA ARG A 78 -16.12 13.19 7.15
C ARG A 78 -15.41 13.60 5.86
N TYR A 79 -14.08 13.76 5.88
CA TYR A 79 -13.25 13.57 4.69
C TYR A 79 -13.40 12.10 4.35
N SER A 80 -14.54 11.87 3.73
CA SER A 80 -15.30 10.65 3.71
C SER A 80 -14.57 9.69 2.79
N ALA A 81 -14.81 8.40 2.96
CA ALA A 81 -14.44 7.39 1.98
C ALA A 81 -14.81 7.77 0.51
N THR A 82 -15.67 8.79 0.28
CA THR A 82 -15.96 9.40 -1.03
C THR A 82 -14.87 10.30 -1.62
N ALA A 83 -13.96 10.87 -0.82
CA ALA A 83 -12.88 11.73 -1.32
C ALA A 83 -11.74 10.91 -1.96
N PHE A 84 -11.53 9.68 -1.50
CA PHE A 84 -10.58 8.73 -2.09
C PHE A 84 -11.35 7.67 -2.89
N SER A 85 -11.26 7.74 -4.22
CA SER A 85 -11.73 6.68 -5.12
C SER A 85 -10.49 6.00 -5.71
N PRO A 86 -10.27 4.70 -5.43
CA PRO A 86 -9.20 3.93 -6.09
C PRO A 86 -9.26 4.05 -7.61
N GLU A 87 -10.47 4.13 -8.18
CA GLU A 87 -10.68 4.28 -9.62
C GLU A 87 -10.09 5.60 -10.15
N ARG A 88 -10.24 6.71 -9.40
CA ARG A 88 -9.63 7.99 -9.77
C ARG A 88 -8.10 7.94 -9.68
N GLU A 89 -7.56 7.27 -8.67
CA GLU A 89 -6.11 7.10 -8.54
C GLU A 89 -5.54 6.23 -9.66
N ILE A 90 -6.20 5.11 -9.99
CA ILE A 90 -5.85 4.26 -11.13
C ILE A 90 -5.89 5.06 -12.44
N ALA A 91 -6.95 5.83 -12.67
CA ALA A 91 -7.06 6.67 -13.87
C ALA A 91 -5.93 7.71 -13.94
N ALA A 92 -5.59 8.36 -12.82
CA ALA A 92 -4.49 9.31 -12.76
C ALA A 92 -3.13 8.64 -13.06
N LEU A 93 -2.84 7.49 -12.43
CA LEU A 93 -1.60 6.75 -12.67
C LEU A 93 -1.51 6.25 -14.12
N ALA A 94 -2.61 5.77 -14.69
CA ALA A 94 -2.65 5.35 -16.10
C ALA A 94 -2.37 6.51 -17.07
N LEU A 95 -2.86 7.72 -16.77
CA LEU A 95 -2.54 8.91 -17.55
C LEU A 95 -1.07 9.32 -17.42
N LEU A 96 -0.47 9.14 -16.23
CA LEU A 96 0.92 9.50 -15.95
C LEU A 96 1.95 8.52 -16.50
N ALA A 97 1.56 7.27 -16.79
CA ALA A 97 2.47 6.22 -17.29
C ALA A 97 3.18 6.59 -18.62
N GLY A 98 2.66 7.57 -19.38
CA GLY A 98 3.29 8.09 -20.59
C GLY A 98 4.00 9.44 -20.43
N CYS A 99 4.09 9.98 -19.20
CA CYS A 99 4.68 11.28 -18.91
C CYS A 99 6.10 11.14 -18.35
N GLU A 100 6.93 12.18 -18.50
CA GLU A 100 8.27 12.26 -17.89
C GLU A 100 8.22 12.60 -16.38
N ILE A 101 7.14 12.22 -15.70
CA ILE A 101 6.97 12.43 -14.27
C ILE A 101 7.30 11.10 -13.59
N PRO A 102 8.26 11.06 -12.65
CA PRO A 102 8.52 9.86 -11.87
C PRO A 102 7.27 9.43 -11.10
N THR A 103 6.63 8.37 -11.54
CA THR A 103 5.47 7.76 -10.90
C THR A 103 5.66 6.25 -10.76
N PRO A 104 4.96 5.60 -9.82
CA PRO A 104 4.89 4.15 -9.76
C PRO A 104 4.37 3.51 -11.05
#